data_AF-A0A497G2L5-F1
#
_entry.id   AF-A0A497G2L5-F1
#
_cell.length_a   1.000
_cell.length_b   1.000
_cell.length_c   1.000
_cell.angle_alpha   90.00
_cell.angle_beta   90.00
_cell.angle_gamma   90.00
#
_symmetry.space_group_name_H-M   'P 1'
#
loop_
_entity.id
_entity.type
_entity.pdbx_description
1 polymer ?
#
loop_
_entity_poly.entity_id
_entity_poly.type
_entity_poly.pdbx_seq_one_letter_code
_entity_poly.pdbx_strand_id
1 'polypeptide(L)' 'MKLKFAKEPILPDGSYYHIRCKPGDIAPYVLLPGDPERVPKIAEIWETKRKVAQHREYMTYTGKYK' A
#
# COMPACT_ATOMS: atom_id res chain seq x y z
N MET A 1 12.16 4.14 -17.88
CA MET A 1 12.02 4.33 -16.42
C MET A 1 13.28 3.81 -15.75
N LYS A 2 14.21 4.69 -15.32
CA LYS A 2 15.46 4.26 -14.64
C LYS A 2 15.17 4.06 -13.15
N LEU A 3 15.01 2.81 -12.72
CA LEU A 3 15.10 2.47 -11.29
C LEU A 3 16.52 2.76 -10.84
N LYS A 4 16.69 3.49 -9.73
CA LYS A 4 18.01 3.98 -9.33
C LYS A 4 18.94 2.81 -9.00
N PHE A 5 18.53 1.81 -8.21
CA PHE A 5 19.30 0.60 -7.95
C PHE A 5 18.43 -0.54 -7.38
N ALA A 6 18.86 -1.81 -7.51
CA ALA A 6 18.21 -2.94 -6.82
C ALA A 6 18.26 -2.82 -5.29
N LYS A 7 19.28 -2.15 -4.74
CA LYS A 7 19.42 -1.86 -3.31
C LYS A 7 18.34 -0.90 -2.77
N GLU A 8 17.84 -0.01 -3.62
CA GLU A 8 16.89 1.05 -3.26
C GLU A 8 15.93 1.26 -4.43
N PRO A 9 14.93 0.36 -4.59
CA PRO A 9 14.00 0.40 -5.70
C PRO A 9 12.93 1.48 -5.47
N ILE A 10 13.37 2.74 -5.44
CA ILE A 10 12.54 3.93 -5.22
C ILE A 10 12.28 4.61 -6.57
N LEU A 11 11.03 5.03 -6.75
CA LEU A 11 10.52 5.70 -7.94
C LEU A 11 10.76 7.22 -7.86
N PRO A 12 10.63 7.96 -8.99
CA PRO A 12 10.83 9.42 -8.98
C PRO A 12 9.93 10.19 -8.02
N ASP A 13 8.75 9.65 -7.69
CA ASP A 13 7.78 10.23 -6.75
C ASP A 13 8.06 9.88 -5.27
N GLY A 14 9.15 9.16 -5.00
CA GLY A 14 9.53 8.71 -3.66
C GLY A 14 8.83 7.44 -3.19
N SER A 15 7.98 6.82 -4.01
CA SER A 15 7.33 5.55 -3.65
C SER A 15 8.24 4.34 -3.90
N TYR A 16 8.07 3.29 -3.11
CA TYR A 16 8.75 2.02 -3.33
C TYR A 16 8.14 1.26 -4.51
N TYR A 17 8.99 0.74 -5.39
CA TYR A 17 8.60 0.15 -6.67
C TYR A 17 7.52 -0.93 -6.56
N HIS A 18 7.64 -1.85 -5.60
CA HIS A 18 6.78 -3.02 -5.51
C HIS A 18 5.37 -2.66 -5.02
N ILE A 19 5.26 -1.88 -3.96
CA ILE A 19 4.00 -1.59 -3.29
C ILE A 19 3.40 -0.22 -3.66
N ARG A 20 4.15 0.63 -4.37
CA ARG A 20 3.77 2.00 -4.75
C ARG A 20 3.30 2.87 -3.58
N CYS A 21 3.90 2.66 -2.41
CA CYS A 21 3.67 3.44 -1.19
C CYS A 21 4.93 4.23 -0.83
N LYS A 22 4.77 5.36 -0.15
CA LYS A 22 5.85 6.18 0.41
C LYS A 22 5.66 6.43 1.91
N PRO A 23 6.68 6.93 2.63
CA PRO A 23 6.52 7.31 4.04
C PRO A 23 5.30 8.20 4.26
N GLY A 24 4.47 7.86 5.24
CA GLY A 24 3.20 8.53 5.53
C GLY A 24 1.95 7.91 4.88
N ASP A 25 2.11 7.00 3.92
CA ASP A 25 0.95 6.31 3.32
C ASP A 25 0.37 5.20 4.19
N ILE A 26 1.22 4.48 4.91
CA ILE A 26 0.87 3.24 5.62
C ILE A 26 0.72 3.56 7.11
N ALA A 27 -0.37 3.07 7.71
CA ALA A 27 -0.61 3.17 9.15
C ALA A 27 0.41 2.33 9.94
N PRO A 28 0.64 2.63 11.24
CA PRO A 28 1.60 1.89 12.06
C PRO A 28 1.34 0.38 12.18
N TYR A 29 0.08 -0.04 12.02
CA TYR A 29 -0.35 -1.44 12.06
C TYR A 29 -0.86 -1.89 10.69
N VAL A 30 -0.44 -3.07 10.25
CA VAL A 30 -0.71 -3.59 8.90
C VAL A 30 -1.28 -5.00 8.97
N LEU A 31 -2.39 -5.22 8.28
CA LEU A 31 -2.92 -6.55 7.98
C LEU A 31 -2.41 -6.98 6.59
N LEU A 32 -1.89 -8.20 6.48
CA LEU A 32 -1.33 -8.76 5.24
C LEU A 32 -2.15 -9.96 4.75
N PRO A 33 -3.35 -9.73 4.19
CA PRO A 33 -4.09 -10.82 3.55
C PRO A 33 -3.35 -11.29 2.30
N GLY A 34 -3.41 -12.60 2.01
CA GLY A 34 -2.78 -13.15 0.81
C GLY A 34 -3.46 -12.76 -0.50
N ASP A 35 -4.79 -12.65 -0.50
CA ASP A 35 -5.59 -12.33 -1.68
C ASP A 35 -5.85 -10.80 -1.76
N PRO A 36 -5.48 -10.11 -2.85
CA PRO A 36 -5.73 -8.68 -3.03
C PRO A 36 -7.21 -8.30 -2.94
N GLU A 37 -8.13 -9.17 -3.36
CA GLU A 37 -9.57 -8.90 -3.31
C GLU A 37 -10.13 -8.90 -1.88
N ARG A 38 -9.37 -9.44 -0.92
CA ARG A 38 -9.74 -9.39 0.50
C ARG A 38 -9.46 -8.02 1.12
N VAL A 39 -8.53 -7.23 0.56
CA VAL A 39 -8.17 -5.90 1.07
C VAL A 39 -9.36 -4.94 1.10
N PRO A 40 -10.12 -4.70 0.01
CA PRO A 40 -11.23 -3.77 0.03
C PRO A 40 -12.38 -4.25 0.94
N LYS A 41 -12.62 -5.57 1.01
CA LYS A 41 -13.61 -6.19 1.90
C LYS A 41 -13.29 -5.94 3.38
N ILE A 42 -12.01 -6.04 3.77
CA ILE A 42 -11.56 -5.67 5.12
C ILE A 42 -11.67 -4.16 5.33
N ALA A 43 -11.30 -3.34 4.34
CA ALA A 43 -11.37 -1.89 4.49
C ALA A 43 -12.82 -1.37 4.63
N GLU A 44 -13.82 -2.11 4.16
CA GLU A 44 -15.24 -1.73 4.27
C GLU A 44 -15.76 -1.60 5.70
N ILE A 45 -15.17 -2.31 6.66
CA ILE A 45 -15.56 -2.25 8.07
C ILE A 45 -14.85 -1.15 8.86
N TRP A 46 -13.98 -0.35 8.22
CA TRP A 46 -13.24 0.73 8.87
C TRP A 46 -14.06 2.03 8.91
N GLU A 47 -13.83 2.85 9.95
CA GLU A 47 -14.44 4.17 10.08
C GLU A 47 -13.94 5.13 9.00
N THR A 48 -12.64 5.05 8.69
CA THR A 48 -12.05 5.78 7.56
C THR A 48 -11.25 4.81 6.71
N LYS A 49 -11.32 4.95 5.38
CA LYS A 49 -10.58 4.13 4.43
C LYS A 49 -10.14 4.96 3.23
N ARG A 50 -8.86 4.87 2.89
CA ARG A 50 -8.26 5.48 1.70
C ARG A 50 -7.51 4.41 0.93
N LYS A 51 -7.90 4.18 -0.33
CA LYS A 51 -7.09 3.39 -1.27
C LYS A 51 -5.80 4.17 -1.54
N VAL A 52 -4.66 3.59 -1.17
CA VAL A 52 -3.34 4.20 -1.34
C VAL A 52 -2.80 3.86 -2.72
N ALA A 53 -2.75 2.57 -3.03
CA ALA A 53 -2.13 2.07 -4.23
C ALA A 53 -2.68 0.69 -4.64
N GLN A 54 -2.53 0.38 -5.92
CA GLN A 54 -2.71 -0.96 -6.47
C GLN A 54 -1.65 -1.20 -7.54
N HIS A 55 -0.80 -2.22 -7.35
CA HIS A 55 0.24 -2.59 -8.28
C HIS A 55 0.51 -4.09 -8.19
N ARG A 56 0.16 -4.82 -9.26
CA ARG A 56 0.13 -6.30 -9.26
C ARG A 56 -0.72 -6.80 -8.09
N GLU A 57 -0.23 -7.80 -7.37
CA GLU A 57 -0.88 -8.40 -6.19
C GLU A 57 -0.76 -7.54 -4.92
N TYR A 58 -0.22 -6.32 -5.00
CA TYR A 58 -0.22 -5.39 -3.87
C TYR A 58 -1.38 -4.42 -4.00
N MET A 59 -2.38 -4.58 -3.13
CA MET A 59 -3.43 -3.59 -2.90
C MET A 59 -3.30 -3.04 -1.48
N THR A 60 -3.22 -1.72 -1.34
CA THR A 60 -3.02 -1.08 -0.04
C THR A 60 -4.12 -0.09 0.25
N TYR A 61 -4.76 -0.27 1.40
CA TYR A 61 -5.67 0.68 2.02
C TYR A 61 -5.09 1.11 3.35
N THR A 62 -5.29 2.38 3.70
CA THR A 62 -4.95 2.94 5.02
C THR A 62 -6.19 3.59 5.61
N GLY A 63 -6.33 3.55 6.93
CA GLY A 63 -7.58 3.92 7.57
C GLY A 63 -7.54 3.84 9.08
N LYS A 64 -8.72 4.01 9.68
CA LYS A 64 -8.93 3.87 11.13
C LYS A 64 -10.02 2.85 11.39
N TYR A 65 -9.71 1.91 12.26
CA TYR A 65 -10.65 0.98 12.86
C TYR A 65 -10.85 1.39 14.33
N LYS A 66 -12.04 1.13 14.84
CA LYS A 66 -12.53 1.51 16.18
C LYS A 66 -11.50 1.31 17.30
#